data_AF-A0A6V7HH59-F1
#
_entry.id   AF-A0A6V7HH59-F1
#
_cell.length_a   1.000
_cell.length_b   1.000
_cell.length_c   1.000
_cell.angle_alpha   90.00
_cell.angle_beta   90.00
_cell.angle_gamma   90.00
#
_symmetry.space_group_name_H-M   'P 1'
#
loop_
_entity.id
_entity.type
_entity.pdbx_description
1 polymer ?
#
loop_
_entity_poly.entity_id
_entity_poly.type
_entity_poly.pdbx_seq_one_letter_code
_entity_poly.pdbx_strand_id
1 'polypeptide(L)'
;MAQQLPEKSRNFFYNNIKAGAESGWDFSYRWCITNNKSGMPNLLNISTQYIIPVDLNAILQQNARLLSEFHTLLGNKAKSQYYLKIASQLQTAIDNVLWDEEEGIWFDYDLKTKQHRRMFYPSNLAPLYTRSYNHIQREHYALSAVAYLKSQNIDGFF
;
A
#
# COMPACT_ATOMS: atom_id res chain seq x y z
N MET A 1 -9.15 25.51 -6.31
CA MET A 1 -8.09 24.56 -6.70
C MET A 1 -8.37 23.88 -8.05
N ALA A 2 -9.41 23.06 -8.20
CA ALA A 2 -9.74 22.42 -9.49
C ALA A 2 -9.97 23.39 -10.67
N GLN A 3 -10.46 24.60 -10.38
CA GLN A 3 -10.64 25.66 -11.39
C GLN A 3 -9.33 26.11 -12.05
N GLN A 4 -8.18 25.90 -11.40
CA GLN A 4 -6.84 26.18 -11.94
C GLN A 4 -6.42 25.17 -13.01
N LEU A 5 -7.14 24.05 -13.14
CA LEU A 5 -6.87 23.03 -14.15
C LEU A 5 -7.74 23.24 -15.40
N PRO A 6 -7.24 22.86 -16.60
CA PRO A 6 -8.05 22.77 -17.80
C PRO A 6 -9.29 21.90 -17.56
N GLU A 7 -10.42 22.26 -18.13
CA GLU A 7 -11.71 21.58 -17.89
C GLU A 7 -11.62 20.06 -18.09
N LYS A 8 -10.97 19.63 -19.18
CA LYS A 8 -10.72 18.20 -19.49
C LYS A 8 -9.97 17.43 -18.41
N SER A 9 -9.18 18.11 -17.58
CA SER A 9 -8.37 17.52 -16.51
C SER A 9 -9.08 17.51 -15.16
N ARG A 10 -10.21 18.21 -15.01
CA ARG A 10 -10.92 18.34 -13.73
C ARG A 10 -11.52 17.03 -13.26
N ASN A 11 -12.10 16.23 -14.15
CA ASN A 11 -12.66 14.92 -13.80
C ASN A 11 -11.59 13.97 -13.24
N PHE A 12 -10.42 13.94 -13.90
CA PHE A 12 -9.26 13.20 -13.39
C PHE A 12 -8.89 13.65 -11.98
N PHE A 13 -8.75 14.97 -11.77
CA PHE A 13 -8.42 15.53 -10.47
C PHE A 13 -9.47 15.15 -9.41
N TYR A 14 -10.76 15.31 -9.69
CA TYR A 14 -11.83 14.97 -8.76
C TYR A 14 -11.85 13.50 -8.37
N ASN A 15 -11.63 12.59 -9.32
CA ASN A 15 -11.56 11.15 -9.03
C ASN A 15 -10.38 10.84 -8.09
N ASN A 16 -9.22 11.47 -8.30
CA ASN A 16 -8.06 11.23 -7.45
C ASN A 16 -8.16 11.89 -6.07
N ILE A 17 -8.82 13.04 -5.97
CA ILE A 17 -9.19 13.66 -4.70
C ILE A 17 -10.13 12.75 -3.90
N LYS A 18 -11.18 12.21 -4.53
CA LYS A 18 -12.10 11.26 -3.87
C LYS A 18 -11.37 10.00 -3.42
N ALA A 19 -10.58 9.38 -4.29
CA ALA A 19 -9.78 8.21 -3.93
C ALA A 19 -8.77 8.53 -2.81
N GLY A 20 -8.18 9.72 -2.80
CA GLY A 20 -7.32 10.19 -1.72
C GLY A 20 -8.06 10.26 -0.38
N ALA A 21 -9.31 10.74 -0.37
CA ALA A 21 -10.16 10.71 0.82
C ALA A 21 -10.58 9.29 1.22
N GLU A 22 -10.93 8.43 0.27
CA GLU A 22 -11.25 7.01 0.54
C GLU A 22 -10.08 6.23 1.15
N SER A 23 -8.85 6.65 0.89
CA SER A 23 -7.65 6.05 1.50
C SER A 23 -7.52 6.31 3.01
N GLY A 24 -8.20 7.33 3.54
CA GLY A 24 -8.02 7.83 4.92
C GLY A 24 -6.78 8.69 5.14
N TRP A 25 -6.05 9.05 4.07
CA TRP A 25 -4.87 9.92 4.09
C TRP A 25 -5.12 11.23 3.30
N ASP A 26 -6.18 11.97 3.64
CA ASP A 26 -6.54 13.26 3.03
C ASP A 26 -5.87 14.47 3.73
N PHE A 27 -5.04 15.27 3.06
CA PHE A 27 -4.29 14.89 1.87
C PHE A 27 -2.80 14.77 2.19
N SER A 28 -2.21 13.70 1.67
CA SER A 28 -0.80 13.40 1.80
C SER A 28 -0.09 13.49 0.44
N TYR A 29 1.18 13.91 0.46
CA TYR A 29 2.05 13.84 -0.71
C TYR A 29 2.30 12.41 -1.19
N ARG A 30 2.00 11.41 -0.36
CA ARG A 30 1.96 9.97 -0.72
C ARG A 30 1.26 9.75 -2.06
N TRP A 31 0.13 10.44 -2.26
CA TRP A 31 -0.73 10.29 -3.43
C TRP A 31 -0.37 11.16 -4.64
N CYS A 32 0.69 11.97 -4.55
CA CYS A 32 1.07 12.91 -5.60
C CYS A 32 2.19 12.33 -6.49
N ILE A 33 1.99 12.37 -7.82
CA ILE A 33 3.01 11.94 -8.80
C ILE A 33 3.48 13.17 -9.58
N THR A 34 4.76 13.53 -9.42
CA THR A 34 5.38 14.67 -10.11
C THR A 34 6.07 14.22 -11.40
N ASN A 35 5.78 14.88 -12.52
CA ASN A 35 6.44 14.58 -13.80
C ASN A 35 7.85 15.18 -13.92
N ASN A 36 8.21 16.15 -13.08
CA ASN A 36 9.52 16.81 -13.10
C ASN A 36 10.28 16.54 -11.80
N LYS A 37 11.55 16.12 -11.93
CA LYS A 37 12.47 15.79 -10.83
C LYS A 37 12.81 16.96 -9.89
N SER A 38 12.32 18.17 -10.14
CA SER A 38 12.74 19.39 -9.44
C SER A 38 11.61 20.18 -8.78
N GLY A 39 10.35 19.74 -8.90
CA GLY A 39 9.21 20.40 -8.26
C GLY A 39 8.77 19.68 -6.99
N MET A 40 8.52 20.41 -5.91
CA MET A 40 7.84 19.83 -4.74
C MET A 40 6.46 19.29 -5.17
N PRO A 41 6.09 18.08 -4.74
CA PRO A 41 4.75 17.55 -4.96
C PRO A 41 3.71 18.54 -4.47
N ASN A 42 2.64 18.76 -5.24
CA ASN A 42 1.51 19.54 -4.80
C ASN A 42 0.21 18.75 -5.03
N LEU A 43 -0.85 19.15 -4.33
CA LEU A 43 -2.13 18.45 -4.39
C LEU A 43 -2.77 18.46 -5.79
N LEU A 44 -2.42 19.40 -6.70
CA LEU A 44 -2.87 19.34 -8.10
C LEU A 44 -2.26 18.15 -8.86
N ASN A 45 -1.16 17.58 -8.36
CA ASN A 45 -0.53 16.39 -8.89
C ASN A 45 -1.08 15.08 -8.30
N ILE A 46 -2.16 15.15 -7.50
CA ILE A 46 -2.77 13.94 -6.93
C ILE A 46 -3.18 12.96 -8.02
N SER A 47 -2.72 11.74 -7.86
CA SER A 47 -2.75 10.68 -8.86
C SER A 47 -2.97 9.32 -8.19
N THR A 48 -3.72 9.30 -7.09
CA THR A 48 -4.04 8.14 -6.23
C THR A 48 -4.41 6.89 -7.02
N GLN A 49 -5.17 7.00 -8.11
CA GLN A 49 -5.60 5.85 -8.91
C GLN A 49 -4.46 5.08 -9.60
N TYR A 50 -3.25 5.67 -9.66
CA TYR A 50 -2.06 5.05 -10.24
C TYR A 50 -1.13 4.44 -9.20
N ILE A 51 -1.52 4.47 -7.92
CA ILE A 51 -0.69 3.99 -6.82
C ILE A 51 -1.36 2.74 -6.25
N ILE A 52 -0.62 1.64 -6.17
CA ILE A 52 -1.03 0.44 -5.43
C ILE A 52 -0.62 0.65 -3.96
N PRO A 53 -1.57 0.86 -3.04
CA PRO A 53 -1.24 1.17 -1.65
C PRO A 53 -0.89 -0.11 -0.88
N VAL A 54 0.21 -0.08 -0.13
CA VAL A 54 0.65 -1.23 0.67
C VAL A 54 -0.36 -1.60 1.77
N ASP A 55 -0.91 -0.61 2.45
CA ASP A 55 -1.88 -0.75 3.53
C ASP A 55 -3.22 -1.32 3.05
N LEU A 56 -3.76 -0.81 1.95
CA LEU A 56 -5.00 -1.35 1.37
C LEU A 56 -4.85 -2.84 1.03
N ASN A 57 -3.75 -3.22 0.38
CA ASN A 57 -3.52 -4.62 -0.02
C ASN A 57 -3.32 -5.53 1.20
N ALA A 58 -2.61 -5.06 2.23
CA ALA A 58 -2.45 -5.76 3.50
C ALA A 58 -3.81 -6.01 4.19
N ILE A 59 -4.67 -4.99 4.26
CA ILE A 59 -6.02 -5.10 4.84
C ILE A 59 -6.89 -6.06 4.02
N LEU A 60 -6.89 -5.97 2.69
CA LEU A 60 -7.65 -6.89 1.82
C LEU A 60 -7.21 -8.34 1.99
N GLN A 61 -5.91 -8.58 2.13
CA GLN A 61 -5.35 -9.91 2.38
C GLN A 61 -5.82 -10.46 3.72
N GLN A 62 -5.78 -9.65 4.79
CA GLN A 62 -6.29 -10.03 6.10
C GLN A 62 -7.79 -10.31 6.09
N ASN A 63 -8.58 -9.47 5.41
CA ASN A 63 -10.02 -9.67 5.26
C ASN A 63 -10.33 -11.01 4.58
N ALA A 64 -9.60 -11.36 3.51
CA ALA A 64 -9.76 -12.65 2.86
C ALA A 64 -9.43 -13.83 3.80
N ARG A 65 -8.40 -13.71 4.63
CA ARG A 65 -8.10 -14.74 5.65
C ARG A 65 -9.22 -14.89 6.67
N LEU A 66 -9.70 -13.77 7.23
CA LEU A 66 -10.79 -13.77 8.20
C LEU A 66 -12.08 -14.35 7.62
N LEU A 67 -12.40 -14.03 6.36
CA LEU A 67 -13.55 -14.63 5.67
C LEU A 67 -13.40 -16.14 5.49
N SER A 68 -12.19 -16.61 5.18
CA SER A 68 -11.90 -18.05 5.10
C SER A 68 -12.11 -18.73 6.46
N GLU A 69 -11.59 -18.13 7.54
CA GLU A 69 -11.75 -18.61 8.92
C GLU A 69 -13.23 -18.65 9.33
N PHE A 70 -13.99 -17.58 9.13
CA PHE A 70 -15.42 -17.52 9.45
C PHE A 70 -16.23 -18.56 8.68
N HIS A 71 -15.99 -18.72 7.37
CA HIS A 71 -16.67 -19.75 6.60
C HIS A 71 -16.29 -21.17 7.03
N THR A 72 -15.08 -21.37 7.55
CA THR A 72 -14.66 -22.66 8.13
C THR A 72 -15.46 -22.95 9.40
N LEU A 73 -15.59 -21.97 10.31
CA LEU A 73 -16.37 -22.09 11.54
C LEU A 73 -17.86 -22.37 11.27
N LEU A 74 -18.41 -21.79 10.20
CA LEU A 74 -19.79 -21.99 9.77
C LEU A 74 -20.00 -23.28 8.93
N GLY A 75 -18.96 -24.09 8.70
CA GLY A 75 -19.06 -25.32 7.92
C GLY A 75 -19.16 -25.13 6.40
N ASN A 76 -19.03 -23.91 5.89
CA ASN A 76 -19.06 -23.61 4.45
C ASN A 76 -17.66 -23.80 3.83
N LYS A 77 -17.30 -25.07 3.56
CA LYS A 77 -15.99 -25.45 3.00
C LYS A 77 -15.69 -24.79 1.65
N ALA A 78 -16.70 -24.65 0.78
CA ALA A 78 -16.52 -24.07 -0.55
C ALA A 78 -16.09 -22.60 -0.47
N LYS A 79 -16.78 -21.78 0.35
CA LYS A 79 -16.41 -20.37 0.55
C LYS A 79 -15.11 -20.22 1.35
N SER A 80 -14.86 -21.09 2.32
CA SER A 80 -13.59 -21.12 3.04
C SER A 80 -12.40 -21.27 2.08
N GLN A 81 -12.43 -22.27 1.20
CA GLN A 81 -11.38 -22.50 0.20
C GLN A 81 -11.26 -21.35 -0.82
N TYR A 82 -12.40 -20.78 -1.24
CA TYR A 82 -12.42 -19.62 -2.13
C TYR A 82 -11.66 -18.43 -1.56
N TYR A 83 -11.96 -18.04 -0.31
CA TYR A 83 -11.28 -16.91 0.32
C TYR A 83 -9.83 -17.24 0.72
N LEU A 84 -9.52 -18.49 1.06
CA LEU A 84 -8.15 -18.92 1.29
C LEU A 84 -7.28 -18.72 0.03
N LYS A 85 -7.83 -19.07 -1.15
CA LYS A 85 -7.15 -18.84 -2.42
C LYS A 85 -6.87 -17.36 -2.67
N ILE A 86 -7.86 -16.49 -2.43
CA ILE A 86 -7.69 -15.03 -2.56
C ILE A 86 -6.61 -14.52 -1.59
N ALA A 87 -6.66 -14.94 -0.32
CA ALA A 87 -5.67 -14.56 0.68
C ALA A 87 -4.25 -14.98 0.30
N SER A 88 -4.09 -16.17 -0.26
CA SER A 88 -2.81 -16.68 -0.77
C SER A 88 -2.30 -15.88 -1.96
N GLN A 89 -3.17 -15.57 -2.93
CA GLN A 89 -2.81 -14.78 -4.10
C GLN A 89 -2.39 -13.34 -3.72
N LEU A 90 -3.14 -12.70 -2.83
CA LEU A 90 -2.81 -11.35 -2.34
C LEU A 90 -1.51 -11.33 -1.56
N GLN A 91 -1.26 -12.32 -0.69
CA GLN A 91 0.00 -12.40 0.06
C GLN A 91 1.20 -12.53 -0.88
N THR A 92 1.14 -13.43 -1.86
CA THR A 92 2.18 -13.57 -2.88
C THR A 92 2.37 -12.28 -3.67
N ALA A 93 1.29 -11.55 -3.99
CA ALA A 93 1.39 -10.27 -4.67
C ALA A 93 2.04 -9.18 -3.79
N ILE A 94 1.72 -9.13 -2.50
CA ILE A 94 2.36 -8.20 -1.54
C ILE A 94 3.87 -8.44 -1.50
N ASP A 95 4.29 -9.71 -1.36
CA ASP A 95 5.71 -10.06 -1.32
C ASP A 95 6.43 -9.79 -2.65
N ASN A 96 5.76 -9.93 -3.80
CA ASN A 96 6.41 -9.76 -5.10
C ASN A 96 6.39 -8.31 -5.63
N VAL A 97 5.39 -7.51 -5.24
CA VAL A 97 5.16 -6.18 -5.82
C VAL A 97 5.48 -5.07 -4.83
N LEU A 98 5.17 -5.26 -3.55
CA LEU A 98 5.22 -4.19 -2.56
C LEU A 98 6.45 -4.29 -1.68
N TRP A 99 6.98 -5.49 -1.42
CA TRP A 99 8.25 -5.66 -0.73
C TRP A 99 9.41 -5.20 -1.63
N ASP A 100 10.31 -4.39 -1.07
CA ASP A 100 11.58 -4.02 -1.67
C ASP A 100 12.70 -4.72 -0.88
N GLU A 101 13.34 -5.71 -1.51
CA GLU A 101 14.39 -6.54 -0.89
C GLU A 101 15.66 -5.74 -0.58
N GLU A 102 15.96 -4.69 -1.36
CA GLU A 102 17.16 -3.86 -1.20
C GLU A 102 17.02 -2.95 0.03
N GLU A 103 15.85 -2.31 0.15
CA GLU A 103 15.56 -1.42 1.28
C GLU A 103 15.10 -2.20 2.53
N GLY A 104 14.55 -3.40 2.37
CA GLY A 104 14.08 -4.23 3.47
C GLY A 104 12.76 -3.74 4.08
N ILE A 105 11.88 -3.13 3.28
CA ILE A 105 10.56 -2.66 3.71
C ILE A 105 9.55 -2.71 2.55
N TRP A 106 8.25 -2.68 2.87
CA TRP A 106 7.21 -2.58 1.84
C TRP A 106 6.94 -1.13 1.45
N PHE A 107 6.86 -0.84 0.16
CA PHE A 107 6.45 0.45 -0.37
C PHE A 107 5.15 0.37 -1.17
N ASP A 108 4.50 1.52 -1.36
CA ASP A 108 3.51 1.64 -2.42
C ASP A 108 4.17 1.46 -3.79
N TYR A 109 3.41 1.00 -4.78
CA TYR A 109 3.92 0.80 -6.14
C TYR A 109 3.26 1.77 -7.11
N ASP A 110 4.07 2.44 -7.95
CA ASP A 110 3.61 3.38 -8.97
C ASP A 110 3.39 2.66 -10.31
N LEU A 111 2.14 2.60 -10.76
CA LEU A 111 1.76 1.92 -12.00
C LEU A 111 2.28 2.62 -13.27
N LYS A 112 2.58 3.93 -13.21
CA LYS A 112 3.09 4.68 -14.37
C LYS A 112 4.56 4.43 -14.58
N THR A 113 5.35 4.50 -13.51
CA THR A 113 6.81 4.32 -13.57
C THR A 113 7.22 2.87 -13.43
N LYS A 114 6.32 2.00 -12.95
CA LYS A 114 6.58 0.59 -12.60
C LYS A 114 7.71 0.47 -11.57
N GLN A 115 7.68 1.32 -10.55
CA GLN A 115 8.69 1.40 -9.51
C GLN A 115 8.05 1.56 -8.13
N HIS A 116 8.78 1.12 -7.10
CA HIS A 116 8.44 1.41 -5.71
C HIS A 116 8.52 2.92 -5.42
N ARG A 117 7.58 3.40 -4.61
CA ARG A 117 7.57 4.77 -4.09
C ARG A 117 8.32 4.79 -2.77
N ARG A 118 9.66 4.90 -2.84
CA ARG A 118 10.61 4.77 -1.72
C ARG A 118 10.61 5.92 -0.70
N MET A 119 9.46 6.52 -0.44
CA MET A 119 9.28 7.46 0.67
C MET A 119 8.60 6.72 1.82
N PHE A 120 9.13 6.90 3.03
CA PHE A 120 8.55 6.24 4.20
C PHE A 120 7.22 6.88 4.62
N TYR A 121 6.25 6.02 4.89
CA TYR A 121 4.99 6.29 5.56
C TYR A 121 4.73 5.16 6.57
N PRO A 122 4.12 5.43 7.74
CA PRO A 122 3.74 4.37 8.68
C PRO A 122 2.96 3.20 8.07
N SER A 123 2.23 3.42 6.96
CA SER A 123 1.57 2.37 6.19
C SER A 123 2.51 1.28 5.66
N ASN A 124 3.80 1.57 5.47
CA ASN A 124 4.82 0.58 5.07
C ASN A 124 4.89 -0.61 6.04
N LEU A 125 4.49 -0.41 7.30
CA LEU A 125 4.46 -1.44 8.33
C LEU A 125 3.11 -2.17 8.43
N ALA A 126 2.11 -1.79 7.62
CA ALA A 126 0.80 -2.43 7.64
C ALA A 126 0.86 -3.95 7.39
N PRO A 127 1.69 -4.49 6.48
CA PRO A 127 1.85 -5.94 6.33
C PRO A 127 2.29 -6.64 7.62
N LEU A 128 3.12 -6.01 8.46
CA LEU A 128 3.50 -6.57 9.77
C LEU A 128 2.30 -6.63 10.71
N TYR A 129 1.54 -5.53 10.81
CA TYR A 129 0.34 -5.45 11.64
C TYR A 129 -0.71 -6.48 11.25
N THR A 130 -0.99 -6.62 9.95
CA THR A 130 -2.02 -7.55 9.44
C THR A 130 -1.51 -8.99 9.28
N ARG A 131 -0.20 -9.20 9.44
CA ARG A 131 0.53 -10.44 9.13
C ARG A 131 0.35 -10.89 7.67
N SER A 132 0.35 -9.93 6.76
CA SER A 132 0.13 -10.14 5.31
C SER A 132 1.44 -10.28 4.55
N TYR A 133 2.27 -11.22 4.99
CA TYR A 133 3.57 -11.55 4.40
C TYR A 133 3.78 -13.07 4.48
N ASN A 134 4.80 -13.60 3.80
CA ASN A 134 5.14 -15.02 3.91
C ASN A 134 5.63 -15.34 5.33
N HIS A 135 4.83 -16.11 6.08
CA HIS A 135 5.10 -16.47 7.48
C HIS A 135 6.39 -17.26 7.70
N ILE A 136 6.88 -17.97 6.68
CA ILE A 136 8.18 -18.66 6.73
C ILE A 136 9.32 -17.64 6.88
N GLN A 137 9.17 -16.46 6.26
CA GLN A 137 10.15 -15.37 6.26
C GLN A 137 9.87 -14.30 7.33
N ARG A 138 9.01 -14.60 8.32
CA ARG A 138 8.54 -13.60 9.32
C ARG A 138 9.68 -12.85 10.02
N GLU A 139 10.76 -13.57 10.36
CA GLU A 139 11.89 -13.00 11.09
C GLU A 139 12.73 -12.11 10.19
N HIS A 140 12.99 -12.58 8.96
CA HIS A 140 13.64 -11.78 7.92
C HIS A 140 12.89 -10.46 7.71
N TYR A 141 11.58 -10.50 7.42
CA TYR A 141 10.80 -9.29 7.20
C TYR A 141 10.80 -8.33 8.40
N ALA A 142 10.64 -8.85 9.61
CA ALA A 142 10.62 -8.03 10.82
C ALA A 142 11.97 -7.36 11.09
N LEU A 143 13.07 -8.12 10.99
CA LEU A 143 14.42 -7.60 11.24
C LEU A 143 14.85 -6.61 10.15
N SER A 144 14.55 -6.89 8.88
CA SER A 144 14.80 -5.98 7.76
C SER A 144 14.05 -4.65 7.93
N ALA A 145 12.76 -4.69 8.30
CA ALA A 145 11.98 -3.48 8.53
C ALA A 145 12.54 -2.67 9.72
N VAL A 146 12.94 -3.31 10.82
CA VAL A 146 13.59 -2.63 11.94
C VAL A 146 14.93 -2.00 11.53
N ALA A 147 15.73 -2.70 10.73
CA ALA A 147 16.99 -2.18 10.19
C ALA A 147 16.76 -0.94 9.31
N TYR A 148 15.72 -0.97 8.47
CA TYR A 148 15.31 0.19 7.66
C TYR A 148 14.91 1.38 8.53
N LEU A 149 14.06 1.17 9.54
CA LEU A 149 13.62 2.27 10.43
C LEU A 149 14.82 2.96 11.10
N LYS A 150 15.80 2.18 11.55
CA LYS A 150 17.05 2.70 12.14
C LYS A 150 17.94 3.40 11.12
N SER A 151 18.11 2.83 9.92
CA SER A 151 18.98 3.42 8.89
C SER A 151 18.45 4.77 8.39
N GLN A 152 17.13 4.93 8.39
CA GLN A 152 16.44 6.18 8.05
C GLN A 152 16.23 7.11 9.25
N ASN A 153 16.71 6.74 10.45
CA ASN A 153 16.55 7.49 11.70
C ASN A 153 15.09 7.85 12.02
N ILE A 154 14.15 6.96 11.68
CA ILE A 154 12.70 7.16 11.91
C ILE A 154 12.36 6.98 13.39
N ASP A 155 13.13 6.17 14.12
CA ASP A 155 12.96 5.88 15.54
C ASP A 155 13.64 6.91 16.47
N GLY A 156 14.39 7.88 15.92
CA GLY A 156 15.14 8.88 16.68
C GLY A 156 14.34 10.05 17.27
N PHE A 157 13.00 9.99 17.26
CA PHE A 157 12.13 11.04 17.78
C PHE A 157 11.74 10.88 19.27
N PHE A 158 12.45 10.03 20.01
CA PHE A 158 12.28 9.83 21.45
C PHE A 158 13.57 10.10 22.22
#